data_AF-R0J7N1-F1
#
_entry.id   AF-R0J7N1-F1
#
_cell.length_a   1.000
_cell.length_b   1.000
_cell.length_c   1.000
_cell.angle_alpha   90.00
_cell.angle_beta   90.00
_cell.angle_gamma   90.00
#
_symmetry.space_group_name_H-M   'P 1'
#
loop_
_entity.id
_entity.type
_entity.pdbx_description
1 polymer ?
#
loop_
_entity_poly.entity_id
_entity_poly.type
_entity_poly.pdbx_seq_one_letter_code
_entity_poly.pdbx_strand_id
1 'polypeptide(L)'
;LVAALLFLVQPGADGAPGSPPVGRKLLQHLDPSWNLNQKAEGKARSSHLEWVDFDGALPADTVSNWNNYTKTMEYVCSTEEDGCNTGAYVPGRGPFCFYAFWQSEHRVSKFKLLVNRGNLEALRWVDDSFGDVPENAVEGCPSVDIYVGRNQYGLGKVSKDQRAFFVVVDHKEVWFKWYQVLAVQTGPADVTISDVRYNTSEAVGRGED
;
A
#
# COMPACT_ATOMS: atom_id res chain seq x y z
N LEU A 1 -52.22 13.98 22.95
CA LEU A 1 -51.72 15.28 23.45
C LEU A 1 -50.20 15.26 23.29
N VAL A 2 -49.51 16.04 22.45
CA VAL A 2 -49.81 17.13 21.52
C VAL A 2 -48.68 17.17 20.45
N ALA A 3 -49.07 17.52 19.22
CA ALA A 3 -48.39 18.07 18.02
C ALA A 3 -46.84 18.13 17.95
N ALA A 4 -46.17 17.63 16.88
CA ALA A 4 -46.18 17.97 15.44
C ALA A 4 -45.38 19.22 15.08
N LEU A 5 -44.52 19.13 14.04
CA LEU A 5 -44.32 20.13 12.98
C LEU A 5 -43.33 19.63 11.89
N LEU A 6 -43.91 19.25 10.74
CA LEU A 6 -43.28 19.22 9.41
C LEU A 6 -43.57 20.56 8.74
N PHE A 7 -42.59 21.15 8.06
CA PHE A 7 -42.82 22.07 6.93
C PHE A 7 -41.70 21.99 5.89
N LEU A 8 -42.10 21.71 4.65
CA LEU A 8 -41.40 22.03 3.40
C LEU A 8 -41.57 23.53 3.08
N VAL A 9 -40.71 24.07 2.20
CA VAL A 9 -40.97 25.01 1.07
C VAL A 9 -39.73 25.90 0.76
N GLN A 10 -39.24 25.83 -0.49
CA GLN A 10 -38.63 26.91 -1.29
C GLN A 10 -39.74 27.47 -2.23
N PRO A 11 -39.72 28.68 -2.88
CA PRO A 11 -38.60 29.30 -3.63
C PRO A 11 -38.61 30.86 -3.75
N GLY A 12 -37.73 31.45 -4.57
CA GLY A 12 -37.86 32.85 -5.05
C GLY A 12 -36.71 33.33 -5.95
N ALA A 13 -37.06 33.82 -7.15
CA ALA A 13 -36.21 34.39 -8.20
C ALA A 13 -36.37 35.92 -8.31
N ASP A 14 -35.42 36.64 -8.91
CA ASP A 14 -35.61 37.66 -9.99
C ASP A 14 -34.44 38.65 -10.16
N GLY A 15 -34.13 39.01 -11.42
CA GLY A 15 -33.54 40.31 -11.79
C GLY A 15 -32.42 40.33 -12.85
N ALA A 16 -32.74 40.74 -14.09
CA ALA A 16 -31.84 41.25 -15.14
C ALA A 16 -32.33 42.65 -15.59
N PRO A 17 -31.50 43.55 -16.19
CA PRO A 17 -31.46 43.69 -17.68
C PRO A 17 -30.19 44.33 -18.36
N GLY A 18 -29.88 43.94 -19.63
CA GLY A 18 -29.66 44.82 -20.83
C GLY A 18 -28.32 45.57 -21.20
N SER A 19 -27.46 44.95 -22.06
CA SER A 19 -26.81 45.32 -23.38
C SER A 19 -26.43 46.78 -23.84
N PRO A 20 -25.67 47.07 -24.96
CA PRO A 20 -24.63 46.36 -25.79
C PRO A 20 -23.41 47.29 -26.25
N PRO A 21 -22.81 47.25 -27.48
CA PRO A 21 -21.59 46.52 -27.91
C PRO A 21 -20.41 47.40 -28.43
N VAL A 22 -19.20 46.86 -28.55
CA VAL A 22 -18.14 47.42 -29.45
C VAL A 22 -17.45 46.28 -30.19
N GLY A 23 -17.33 46.43 -31.52
CA GLY A 23 -16.75 45.42 -32.41
C GLY A 23 -15.45 45.85 -33.11
N ARG A 24 -14.76 44.83 -33.62
CA ARG A 24 -13.74 44.77 -34.70
C ARG A 24 -12.36 45.35 -34.30
N LYS A 25 -11.21 44.67 -34.54
CA LYS A 25 -10.82 43.98 -35.78
C LYS A 25 -9.64 43.01 -35.56
N LEU A 26 -9.60 42.03 -36.47
CA LEU A 26 -8.73 40.88 -36.73
C LEU A 26 -7.22 41.21 -36.94
N LEU A 27 -6.34 40.23 -36.65
CA LEU A 27 -5.32 39.62 -37.55
C LEU A 27 -4.52 38.57 -36.74
N GLN A 28 -4.91 37.29 -36.80
CA GLN A 28 -4.27 36.23 -37.60
C GLN A 28 -2.82 35.89 -37.20
N HIS A 29 -2.61 34.72 -36.58
CA HIS A 29 -1.53 33.79 -36.95
C HIS A 29 -1.91 32.35 -36.57
N LEU A 30 -1.51 31.42 -37.44
CA LEU A 30 -1.93 30.03 -37.58
C LEU A 30 -1.26 29.04 -36.58
N ASP A 31 -2.06 28.04 -36.16
CA ASP A 31 -1.81 26.60 -35.86
C ASP A 31 -0.73 26.15 -34.84
N PRO A 32 -0.78 24.89 -34.31
CA PRO A 32 -1.89 23.93 -34.20
C PRO A 32 -2.16 23.48 -32.73
N SER A 33 -3.30 22.84 -32.54
CA SER A 33 -3.75 22.21 -31.29
C SER A 33 -2.77 21.14 -30.78
N TRP A 34 -2.09 21.43 -29.68
CA TRP A 34 -1.54 20.38 -28.82
C TRP A 34 -2.68 19.82 -27.99
N ASN A 35 -3.23 18.70 -28.46
CA ASN A 35 -4.13 17.85 -27.68
C ASN A 35 -3.42 17.44 -26.38
N LEU A 36 -3.73 18.14 -25.29
CA LEU A 36 -3.44 17.71 -23.92
C LEU A 36 -4.43 16.60 -23.54
N ASN A 37 -4.38 15.50 -24.28
CA ASN A 37 -5.10 14.26 -24.00
C ASN A 37 -4.19 13.09 -24.36
N GLN A 38 -2.96 13.14 -23.85
CA GLN A 38 -2.26 11.91 -23.51
C GLN A 38 -2.48 11.69 -22.03
N LYS A 39 -3.67 11.17 -21.68
CA LYS A 39 -3.76 10.26 -20.55
C LYS A 39 -2.92 9.07 -20.98
N ALA A 40 -1.62 9.16 -20.72
CA ALA A 40 -0.77 7.99 -20.73
C ALA A 40 -1.41 7.08 -19.69
N GLU A 41 -2.10 6.04 -20.16
CA GLU A 41 -2.31 4.86 -19.35
C GLU A 41 -0.90 4.38 -19.02
N GLY A 42 -0.42 4.84 -17.86
CA GLY A 42 0.88 4.46 -17.35
C GLY A 42 0.84 2.95 -17.26
N LYS A 43 1.61 2.29 -18.13
CA LYS A 43 1.95 0.88 -17.97
C LYS A 43 2.34 0.72 -16.51
N ALA A 44 1.53 -0.02 -15.74
CA ALA A 44 1.75 -0.21 -14.32
C ALA A 44 3.23 -0.56 -14.14
N ARG A 45 3.95 0.25 -13.34
CA ARG A 45 5.35 -0.03 -13.05
C ARG A 45 5.39 -1.45 -12.49
N SER A 46 6.27 -2.28 -13.03
CA SER A 46 6.53 -3.59 -12.44
C SER A 46 6.97 -3.36 -11.00
N SER A 47 6.18 -3.84 -10.04
CA SER A 47 6.54 -3.82 -8.62
C SER A 47 7.67 -4.81 -8.40
N HIS A 48 8.68 -4.42 -7.62
CA HIS A 48 9.71 -5.33 -7.11
C HIS A 48 9.31 -5.97 -5.77
N LEU A 49 8.17 -5.57 -5.22
CA LEU A 49 7.54 -6.17 -4.05
C LEU A 49 6.54 -7.24 -4.47
N GLU A 50 6.69 -8.45 -3.94
CA GLU A 50 5.86 -9.60 -4.28
C GLU A 50 5.65 -10.57 -3.11
N TRP A 51 4.58 -11.35 -3.19
CA TRP A 51 4.30 -12.46 -2.28
C TRP A 51 4.83 -13.77 -2.88
N VAL A 52 5.78 -14.40 -2.19
CA VAL A 52 6.45 -15.64 -2.64
C VAL A 52 6.04 -16.80 -1.73
N ASP A 53 5.64 -17.94 -2.31
CA ASP A 53 5.32 -19.14 -1.53
C ASP A 53 6.53 -19.62 -0.71
N PHE A 54 6.30 -20.03 0.53
CA PHE A 54 7.35 -20.54 1.38
C PHE A 54 7.65 -22.02 1.08
N ASP A 55 8.82 -22.27 0.49
CA ASP A 55 9.29 -23.61 0.11
C ASP A 55 10.30 -24.21 1.12
N GLY A 56 10.26 -23.76 2.37
CA GLY A 56 11.12 -24.29 3.45
C GLY A 56 12.41 -23.49 3.72
N ALA A 57 12.68 -22.46 2.92
CA ALA A 57 13.81 -21.56 3.12
C ALA A 57 13.35 -20.10 3.10
N LEU A 58 14.02 -19.25 3.88
CA LEU A 58 13.79 -17.81 3.90
C LEU A 58 14.46 -17.16 2.67
N PRO A 59 13.70 -16.56 1.73
CA PRO A 59 14.27 -15.85 0.59
C PRO A 59 15.10 -14.63 1.02
N ALA A 60 16.10 -14.28 0.21
CA ALA A 60 16.78 -12.99 0.35
C ALA A 60 15.78 -11.83 0.17
N ASP A 61 16.08 -10.70 0.80
CA ASP A 61 15.27 -9.48 0.74
C ASP A 61 13.81 -9.65 1.23
N THR A 62 13.54 -10.68 2.03
CA THR A 62 12.25 -10.83 2.72
C THR A 62 12.05 -9.65 3.68
N VAL A 63 10.91 -8.99 3.59
CA VAL A 63 10.56 -7.83 4.42
C VAL A 63 10.53 -8.25 5.88
N SER A 64 11.39 -7.62 6.67
CA SER A 64 11.59 -7.96 8.08
C SER A 64 11.17 -6.85 9.02
N ASN A 65 10.90 -7.22 10.27
CA ASN A 65 10.55 -6.34 11.36
C ASN A 65 11.26 -6.82 12.63
N TRP A 66 11.97 -5.91 13.30
CA TRP A 66 12.48 -6.19 14.64
C TRP A 66 11.34 -6.03 15.66
N ASN A 67 10.92 -7.13 16.27
CA ASN A 67 9.96 -7.11 17.36
C ASN A 67 10.67 -6.76 18.67
N ASN A 68 10.44 -5.54 19.15
CA ASN A 68 11.07 -5.06 20.38
C ASN A 68 10.50 -5.69 21.66
N TYR A 69 9.28 -6.24 21.62
CA TYR A 69 8.67 -6.93 22.75
C TYR A 69 9.30 -8.31 22.96
N THR A 70 9.39 -9.12 21.89
CA THR A 70 9.95 -10.49 21.95
C THR A 70 11.45 -10.57 21.66
N LYS A 71 12.10 -9.44 21.32
CA LYS A 71 13.52 -9.34 20.95
C LYS A 71 13.91 -10.30 19.82
N THR A 72 13.05 -10.39 18.81
CA THR A 72 13.20 -11.34 17.71
C THR A 72 12.99 -10.66 16.36
N MET A 73 13.73 -11.11 15.34
CA MET A 73 13.48 -10.73 13.95
C MET A 73 12.29 -11.52 13.40
N GLU A 74 11.29 -10.81 12.92
CA GLU A 74 10.10 -11.35 12.28
C GLU A 74 10.12 -11.04 10.78
N TYR A 75 9.49 -11.90 10.00
CA TYR A 75 9.30 -11.71 8.56
C TYR A 75 7.83 -11.66 8.23
N VAL A 76 7.44 -10.74 7.35
CA VAL A 76 6.06 -10.57 6.93
C VAL A 76 5.61 -11.82 6.17
N CYS A 77 4.57 -12.47 6.68
CA CYS A 77 3.91 -13.57 6.00
C CYS A 77 2.42 -13.30 5.80
N SER A 78 1.84 -13.94 4.78
CA SER A 78 0.41 -13.95 4.53
C SER A 78 -0.12 -15.35 4.26
N THR A 79 -1.40 -15.55 4.56
CA THR A 79 -2.13 -16.78 4.26
C THR A 79 -3.54 -16.45 3.82
N GLU A 80 -4.07 -17.23 2.89
CA GLU A 80 -5.47 -17.19 2.49
C GLU A 80 -6.36 -18.08 3.39
N GLU A 81 -5.76 -18.90 4.26
CA GLU A 81 -6.50 -19.61 5.30
C GLU A 81 -7.22 -18.61 6.21
N ASP A 82 -8.42 -19.01 6.66
CA ASP A 82 -9.25 -18.20 7.54
C ASP A 82 -9.64 -16.81 6.96
N GLY A 83 -9.75 -16.70 5.62
CA GLY A 83 -10.31 -15.52 4.95
C GLY A 83 -9.33 -14.36 4.78
N CYS A 84 -8.05 -14.66 4.54
CA CYS A 84 -6.92 -13.73 4.47
C CYS A 84 -6.40 -13.22 5.82
N ASN A 85 -5.14 -13.51 6.11
CA ASN A 85 -4.46 -13.03 7.30
C ASN A 85 -3.00 -12.70 7.00
N THR A 86 -2.46 -11.70 7.70
CA THR A 86 -1.03 -11.40 7.75
C THR A 86 -0.49 -11.58 9.16
N GLY A 87 0.79 -11.92 9.26
CA GLY A 87 1.41 -12.21 10.54
C GLY A 87 2.94 -12.25 10.47
N ALA A 88 3.52 -13.05 11.36
CA ALA A 88 4.97 -13.18 11.50
C ALA A 88 5.43 -14.61 11.22
N TYR A 89 6.38 -14.74 10.30
CA TYR A 89 7.26 -15.91 10.23
C TYR A 89 8.50 -15.64 11.10
N VAL A 90 8.80 -16.58 11.99
CA VAL A 90 9.98 -16.55 12.84
C VAL A 90 10.71 -17.89 12.68
N PRO A 91 11.89 -17.94 12.03
CA PRO A 91 12.57 -19.20 11.74
C PRO A 91 12.77 -20.10 12.96
N GLY A 92 13.10 -19.50 14.12
CA GLY A 92 13.28 -20.23 15.38
C GLY A 92 12.00 -20.86 15.96
N ARG A 93 10.82 -20.48 15.47
CA ARG A 93 9.51 -21.05 15.86
C ARG A 93 9.02 -22.13 14.88
N GLY A 94 9.84 -22.51 13.90
CA GLY A 94 9.53 -23.51 12.89
C GLY A 94 8.93 -22.92 11.60
N PRO A 95 8.66 -23.77 10.60
CA PRO A 95 8.22 -23.38 9.26
C PRO A 95 6.73 -23.00 9.23
N PHE A 96 6.35 -22.00 10.02
CA PHE A 96 4.95 -21.56 10.15
C PHE A 96 4.82 -20.04 10.09
N CYS A 97 3.80 -19.57 9.38
CA CYS A 97 3.28 -18.22 9.56
C CYS A 97 2.36 -18.21 10.78
N PHE A 98 2.68 -17.38 11.77
CA PHE A 98 1.84 -17.17 12.96
C PHE A 98 1.00 -15.91 12.77
N TYR A 99 -0.32 -16.04 12.93
CA TYR A 99 -1.25 -14.94 12.69
C TYR A 99 -2.35 -14.89 13.76
N ALA A 100 -2.93 -13.71 13.92
CA ALA A 100 -3.99 -13.46 14.88
C ALA A 100 -5.34 -13.78 14.22
N PHE A 101 -6.10 -14.71 14.80
CA PHE A 101 -7.44 -15.03 14.35
C PHE A 101 -8.28 -15.57 15.51
N TRP A 102 -9.55 -15.15 15.58
CA TRP A 102 -10.55 -15.65 16.52
C TRP A 102 -10.02 -15.77 17.96
N GLN A 103 -9.47 -14.67 18.49
CA GLN A 103 -9.00 -14.54 19.88
C GLN A 103 -7.73 -15.33 20.23
N SER A 104 -7.08 -15.98 19.25
CA SER A 104 -5.89 -16.80 19.52
C SER A 104 -4.80 -16.67 18.44
N GLU A 105 -3.62 -17.18 18.75
CA GLU A 105 -2.57 -17.43 17.76
C GLU A 105 -2.92 -18.66 16.92
N HIS A 106 -3.04 -18.46 15.62
CA HIS A 106 -3.12 -19.51 14.64
C HIS A 106 -1.76 -19.68 13.94
N ARG A 107 -1.54 -20.86 13.35
CA ARG A 107 -0.35 -21.14 12.57
C ARG A 107 -0.68 -21.97 11.35
N VAL A 108 0.01 -21.70 10.25
CA VAL A 108 -0.16 -22.41 8.98
C VAL A 108 1.21 -22.70 8.36
N SER A 109 1.36 -23.88 7.73
CA SER A 109 2.59 -24.27 7.05
C SER A 109 2.62 -23.89 5.57
N LYS A 110 1.45 -23.67 4.94
CA LYS A 110 1.31 -23.13 3.59
C LYS A 110 1.03 -21.63 3.65
N PHE A 111 2.04 -20.82 3.40
CA PHE A 111 1.96 -19.37 3.47
C PHE A 111 2.90 -18.72 2.46
N LYS A 112 2.73 -17.42 2.26
CA LYS A 112 3.61 -16.59 1.44
C LYS A 112 4.43 -15.66 2.31
N LEU A 113 5.62 -15.29 1.83
CA LEU A 113 6.49 -14.28 2.41
C LEU A 113 6.52 -13.05 1.51
N LEU A 114 6.56 -11.86 2.10
CA LEU A 114 6.69 -10.61 1.35
C LEU A 114 8.16 -10.36 1.02
N VAL A 115 8.50 -10.30 -0.26
CA VAL A 115 9.89 -10.13 -0.74
C VAL A 115 10.00 -8.83 -1.54
N ASN A 116 10.98 -7.99 -1.18
CA ASN A 116 11.33 -6.78 -1.93
C ASN A 116 12.59 -7.04 -2.76
N ARG A 117 12.44 -7.64 -3.95
CA ARG A 117 13.59 -8.14 -4.73
C ARG A 117 14.61 -7.04 -5.00
N GLY A 118 15.85 -7.24 -4.54
CA GLY A 118 16.92 -6.26 -4.70
C GLY A 118 16.76 -4.99 -3.87
N ASN A 119 15.81 -4.98 -2.92
CA ASN A 119 15.46 -3.84 -2.07
C ASN A 119 15.15 -2.56 -2.87
N LEU A 120 14.45 -2.71 -4.01
CA LEU A 120 14.20 -1.63 -4.97
C LEU A 120 12.96 -0.81 -4.64
N GLU A 121 11.98 -1.38 -3.93
CA GLU A 121 10.84 -0.61 -3.44
C GLU A 121 11.21 0.15 -2.16
N ALA A 122 10.91 1.45 -2.13
CA ALA A 122 11.05 2.28 -0.95
C ALA A 122 9.90 2.01 0.03
N LEU A 123 10.07 1.04 0.93
CA LEU A 123 9.07 0.70 1.93
C LEU A 123 9.14 1.62 3.15
N ARG A 124 7.99 2.00 3.68
CA ARG A 124 7.90 2.75 4.95
C ARG A 124 6.74 2.28 5.81
N TRP A 125 6.89 2.47 7.11
CA TRP A 125 5.84 2.28 8.09
C TRP A 125 5.19 3.63 8.40
N VAL A 126 3.89 3.74 8.17
CA VAL A 126 3.12 4.98 8.36
C VAL A 126 2.19 4.82 9.54
N ASP A 127 2.23 5.74 10.49
CA ASP A 127 1.30 5.76 11.63
C ASP A 127 -0.13 5.98 11.14
N ASP A 128 -1.06 5.14 11.61
CA ASP A 128 -2.47 5.20 11.24
C ASP A 128 -3.37 4.64 12.36
N SER A 129 -4.69 4.67 12.16
CA SER A 129 -5.64 4.26 13.20
C SER A 129 -7.04 3.88 12.71
N PHE A 130 -7.81 3.20 13.56
CA PHE A 130 -9.26 2.96 13.37
C PHE A 130 -9.68 2.30 12.04
N GLY A 131 -8.82 1.45 11.48
CA GLY A 131 -9.02 0.79 10.19
C GLY A 131 -8.43 1.54 9.01
N ASP A 132 -8.04 2.80 9.18
CA ASP A 132 -7.50 3.59 8.08
C ASP A 132 -6.11 3.06 7.67
N VAL A 133 -5.81 3.28 6.39
CA VAL A 133 -4.57 2.89 5.73
C VAL A 133 -4.12 3.98 4.76
N PRO A 134 -2.81 4.21 4.58
CA PRO A 134 -2.30 5.17 3.62
C PRO A 134 -2.51 4.70 2.18
N GLU A 135 -2.39 5.63 1.23
CA GLU A 135 -2.26 5.27 -0.18
C GLU A 135 -1.04 4.37 -0.41
N ASN A 136 -1.16 3.40 -1.33
CA ASN A 136 -0.12 2.41 -1.63
C ASN A 136 0.24 1.50 -0.43
N ALA A 137 -0.71 1.30 0.49
CA ALA A 137 -0.59 0.30 1.54
C ALA A 137 -0.45 -1.12 0.95
N VAL A 138 0.36 -1.95 1.61
CA VAL A 138 0.62 -3.32 1.18
C VAL A 138 -0.51 -4.22 1.65
N GLU A 139 -1.31 -4.70 0.70
CA GLU A 139 -2.37 -5.68 0.93
C GLU A 139 -1.78 -7.05 1.28
N GLY A 140 -2.40 -7.72 2.26
CA GLY A 140 -2.03 -9.08 2.69
C GLY A 140 -2.43 -10.14 1.67
N CYS A 141 -3.60 -9.97 1.05
CA CYS A 141 -4.11 -10.83 -0.01
C CYS A 141 -4.84 -9.98 -1.06
N PRO A 142 -4.89 -10.43 -2.33
CA PRO A 142 -5.54 -9.67 -3.39
C PRO A 142 -7.02 -9.39 -3.11
N SER A 143 -7.43 -8.13 -3.27
CA SER A 143 -8.85 -7.72 -3.22
C SER A 143 -9.55 -7.95 -1.88
N VAL A 144 -8.79 -8.06 -0.79
CA VAL A 144 -9.32 -8.11 0.58
C VAL A 144 -8.81 -6.89 1.33
N ASP A 145 -9.69 -6.20 2.06
CA ASP A 145 -9.38 -5.02 2.87
C ASP A 145 -8.59 -5.37 4.16
N ILE A 146 -7.54 -6.19 3.99
CA ILE A 146 -6.58 -6.64 5.01
C ILE A 146 -5.18 -6.21 4.59
N TYR A 147 -4.50 -5.47 5.45
CA TYR A 147 -3.19 -4.86 5.16
C TYR A 147 -2.13 -5.28 6.16
N VAL A 148 -0.87 -5.25 5.73
CA VAL A 148 0.28 -5.52 6.59
C VAL A 148 0.45 -4.38 7.60
N GLY A 149 0.32 -4.70 8.87
CA GLY A 149 0.53 -3.74 9.96
C GLY A 149 1.58 -4.19 10.96
N ARG A 150 1.99 -3.25 11.81
CA ARG A 150 2.77 -3.54 13.01
C ARG A 150 2.45 -2.60 14.16
N ASN A 151 2.87 -2.99 15.35
CA ASN A 151 3.09 -2.07 16.46
C ASN A 151 4.27 -2.56 17.33
N GLN A 152 4.40 -2.04 18.54
CA GLN A 152 5.45 -2.45 19.50
C GLN A 152 5.49 -3.95 19.82
N TYR A 153 4.39 -4.68 19.59
CA TYR A 153 4.25 -6.11 19.87
C TYR A 153 4.55 -7.02 18.67
N GLY A 154 4.76 -6.47 17.47
CA GLY A 154 5.14 -7.25 16.28
C GLY A 154 4.27 -6.99 15.06
N LEU A 155 4.39 -7.89 14.09
CA LEU A 155 3.64 -7.90 12.82
C LEU A 155 2.22 -8.48 12.98
N GLY A 156 1.29 -8.00 12.17
CA GLY A 156 -0.08 -8.50 12.15
C GLY A 156 -0.91 -7.95 10.99
N LYS A 157 -2.22 -7.97 11.16
CA LYS A 157 -3.19 -7.54 10.14
C LYS A 157 -3.93 -6.27 10.55
N VAL A 158 -4.10 -5.35 9.62
CA VAL A 158 -5.03 -4.21 9.74
C VAL A 158 -6.28 -4.55 8.97
N SER A 159 -7.44 -4.54 9.64
CA SER A 159 -8.74 -4.72 9.01
C SER A 159 -9.48 -3.40 8.96
N LYS A 160 -9.86 -2.98 7.74
CA LYS A 160 -10.71 -1.80 7.56
C LYS A 160 -12.11 -2.03 8.13
N ASP A 161 -12.67 -3.21 7.88
CA ASP A 161 -14.00 -3.60 8.37
C ASP A 161 -14.09 -3.62 9.89
N GLN A 162 -13.12 -4.26 10.55
CA GLN A 162 -13.07 -4.34 12.02
C GLN A 162 -12.44 -3.10 12.66
N ARG A 163 -11.94 -2.17 11.83
CA ARG A 163 -11.40 -0.88 12.23
C ARG A 163 -10.28 -0.98 13.26
N ALA A 164 -9.38 -1.94 13.10
CA ALA A 164 -8.32 -2.22 14.06
C ALA A 164 -7.15 -2.99 13.45
N PHE A 165 -6.00 -2.90 14.12
CA PHE A 165 -4.86 -3.79 13.94
C PHE A 165 -4.96 -4.97 14.91
N PHE A 166 -4.69 -6.18 14.44
CA PHE A 166 -4.68 -7.42 15.21
C PHE A 166 -3.30 -8.06 15.12
N VAL A 167 -2.76 -8.43 16.28
CA VAL A 167 -1.41 -9.01 16.44
C VAL A 167 -1.46 -10.12 17.47
N VAL A 168 -0.53 -11.06 17.36
CA VAL A 168 -0.35 -12.10 18.36
C VAL A 168 0.51 -11.57 19.51
N VAL A 169 -0.01 -11.62 20.73
CA VAL A 169 0.74 -11.35 21.97
C VAL A 169 0.49 -12.51 22.92
N ASP A 170 1.55 -13.17 23.38
CA ASP A 170 1.48 -14.31 24.31
C ASP A 170 0.44 -15.37 23.89
N HIS A 171 0.49 -15.77 22.62
CA HIS A 171 -0.40 -16.75 21.98
C HIS A 171 -1.88 -16.34 21.88
N LYS A 172 -2.20 -15.06 22.09
CA LYS A 172 -3.55 -14.51 21.96
C LYS A 172 -3.62 -13.47 20.87
N GLU A 173 -4.76 -13.39 20.20
CA GLU A 173 -5.07 -12.23 19.35
C GLU A 173 -5.39 -11.04 20.26
N VAL A 174 -4.65 -9.96 20.06
CA VAL A 174 -4.85 -8.67 20.71
C VAL A 174 -5.02 -7.61 19.63
N TRP A 175 -5.89 -6.64 19.86
CA TRP A 175 -6.18 -5.59 18.91
C TRP A 175 -5.87 -4.19 19.43
N PHE A 176 -5.52 -3.29 18.52
CA PHE A 176 -5.17 -1.91 18.80
C PHE A 176 -5.83 -0.99 17.79
N LYS A 177 -6.24 0.21 18.25
CA LYS A 177 -6.76 1.26 17.35
C LYS A 177 -5.67 2.13 16.74
N TRP A 178 -4.45 2.11 17.27
CA TRP A 178 -3.29 2.85 16.74
C TRP A 178 -2.18 1.88 16.42
N TYR A 179 -1.60 2.03 15.23
CA TYR A 179 -0.66 1.09 14.66
C TYR A 179 0.11 1.76 13.52
N GLN A 180 1.01 1.01 12.90
CA GLN A 180 1.68 1.40 11.67
C GLN A 180 1.28 0.47 10.53
N VAL A 181 1.10 1.02 9.33
CA VAL A 181 0.80 0.28 8.10
C VAL A 181 2.00 0.30 7.18
N LEU A 182 2.32 -0.85 6.57
CA LEU A 182 3.38 -0.92 5.56
C LEU A 182 2.85 -0.32 4.25
N ALA A 183 3.61 0.61 3.67
CA ALA A 183 3.26 1.23 2.40
C ALA A 183 4.49 1.39 1.50
N VAL A 184 4.24 1.34 0.20
CA VAL A 184 5.25 1.70 -0.82
C VAL A 184 5.25 3.21 -0.96
N GLN A 185 6.41 3.84 -0.76
CA GLN A 185 6.57 5.26 -0.96
C GLN A 185 6.60 5.57 -2.46
N THR A 186 5.58 6.28 -2.94
CA THR A 186 5.48 6.77 -4.31
C THR A 186 5.90 8.24 -4.37
N GLY A 187 6.60 8.63 -5.43
CA GLY A 187 7.20 9.96 -5.60
C GLY A 187 8.71 9.90 -5.80
N PRO A 188 9.40 11.05 -5.93
CA PRO A 188 10.85 11.08 -5.83
C PRO A 188 11.24 10.62 -4.43
N ALA A 189 11.57 9.34 -4.30
CA ALA A 189 12.31 8.89 -3.14
C ALA A 189 13.66 9.63 -3.15
N ASP A 190 14.15 10.05 -1.97
CA ASP A 190 15.50 10.59 -1.80
C ASP A 190 16.54 9.48 -2.02
N VAL A 191 16.56 8.92 -3.24
CA VAL A 191 17.52 7.92 -3.67
C VAL A 191 18.70 8.67 -4.25
N THR A 192 19.79 8.72 -3.49
CA THR A 192 21.07 9.23 -3.97
C THR A 192 21.84 8.10 -4.63
N ILE A 193 21.92 8.10 -5.96
CA ILE A 193 22.80 7.20 -6.70
C ILE A 193 24.21 7.80 -6.67
N SER A 194 25.12 7.17 -5.93
CA SER A 194 26.49 7.64 -5.77
C SER A 194 27.49 7.05 -6.77
N ASP A 195 27.23 5.85 -7.28
CA ASP A 195 28.10 5.16 -8.23
C ASP A 195 27.26 4.31 -9.20
N VAL A 196 27.60 4.35 -10.49
CA VAL A 196 27.00 3.50 -11.52
C VAL A 196 28.13 2.84 -12.29
N ARG A 197 28.20 1.51 -12.26
CA ARG A 197 29.21 0.73 -12.97
C ARG A 197 28.59 0.01 -14.15
N TYR A 198 29.01 0.41 -15.35
CA TYR A 198 28.62 -0.24 -16.59
C TYR A 198 29.58 -1.39 -16.89
N ASN A 199 29.04 -2.54 -17.26
CA ASN A 199 29.85 -3.59 -17.86
C ASN A 199 30.00 -3.30 -19.36
N THR A 200 31.13 -2.71 -19.76
CA THR A 200 31.40 -2.35 -21.16
C THR A 200 31.99 -3.51 -21.98
N SER A 201 32.23 -4.68 -21.38
CA SER A 201 32.83 -5.81 -22.10
C SER A 201 31.94 -6.39 -23.21
N GLU A 202 30.63 -6.15 -23.15
CA GLU A 202 29.66 -6.63 -24.17
C GLU A 202 29.27 -5.56 -25.19
N ALA A 203 29.80 -4.34 -25.07
CA ALA A 203 29.57 -3.28 -26.06
C ALA A 203 30.49 -3.50 -27.27
N VAL A 204 30.16 -4.48 -28.11
CA VAL A 204 30.81 -4.68 -29.41
C VAL A 204 30.29 -3.61 -30.36
N GLY A 205 31.13 -2.62 -30.63
CA GLY A 205 30.92 -1.72 -31.77
C GLY A 205 30.95 -2.55 -33.06
N ARG A 206 29.82 -2.63 -33.76
CA ARG A 206 29.86 -2.93 -35.19
C ARG A 206 30.51 -1.73 -35.85
N GLY A 207 31.82 -1.81 -36.07
CA GLY A 207 32.49 -0.97 -37.05
C GLY A 207 31.96 -1.35 -38.43
N GLU A 208 31.34 -0.41 -39.11
CA GLU A 208 31.13 -0.48 -40.55
C GLU A 208 32.44 -0.07 -41.22
N ASP A 209 33.13 -1.04 -41.85
CA ASP A 209 34.09 -0.82 -42.93
C ASP A 209 33.74 -1.78 -44.08
#